data_AF-A0A4Z0YWX4-F1
#
_entry.id   AF-A0A4Z0YWX4-F1
#
_cell.length_a   1.000
_cell.length_b   1.000
_cell.length_c   1.000
_cell.angle_alpha   90.00
_cell.angle_beta   90.00
_cell.angle_gamma   90.00
#
_symmetry.space_group_name_H-M   'P 1'
#
loop_
_entity.id
_entity.type
_entity.pdbx_description
1 polymer ?
#
loop_
_entity_poly.entity_id
_entity_poly.type
_entity_poly.pdbx_seq_one_letter_code
_entity_poly.pdbx_strand_id
1 'polypeptide(L)'
;MPGLDSVQIISDLSATQHTQYTFALETIYGLTIQINQHTTETTVTASLKNDSQGNGNSQDSGALLNQTTESPGYKYKLSPDWGTGFLWYDTAWNGTPEGEYLVGDGDMLQRYGNAWNNAYNTWADQYTNTFSKQECDRGSGKHPFPDTRERRTWVLDGMMLAVWLCLQPDVESVEYSPDAEKVVFRKQGLETTVRLFLTELEKYLT
;
A
#
# COMPACT_ATOMS: atom_id res chain seq x y z
N MET A 1 26.51 -5.37 -4.62
CA MET A 1 25.12 -5.62 -4.19
C MET A 1 24.78 -4.53 -3.19
N PRO A 2 23.91 -3.56 -3.52
CA PRO A 2 23.51 -2.54 -2.56
C PRO A 2 22.65 -3.18 -1.48
N GLY A 3 22.96 -2.82 -0.23
CA GLY A 3 22.46 -3.45 0.99
C GLY A 3 21.01 -3.10 1.33
N LEU A 4 20.42 -4.04 2.07
CA LEU A 4 19.09 -4.04 2.66
C LEU A 4 18.96 -2.97 3.75
N ASP A 5 18.41 -1.81 3.40
CA ASP A 5 17.81 -0.83 4.31
C ASP A 5 16.58 -0.24 3.63
N SER A 6 15.48 -1.00 3.64
CA SER A 6 14.40 -0.77 2.68
C SER A 6 13.31 0.21 3.12
N VAL A 7 13.29 0.54 4.41
CA VAL A 7 12.38 1.55 4.98
C VAL A 7 13.17 2.39 5.96
N GLN A 8 13.27 3.69 5.70
CA GLN A 8 13.88 4.64 6.62
C GLN A 8 12.79 5.47 7.29
N ILE A 9 12.84 5.55 8.62
CA ILE A 9 12.06 6.55 9.37
C ILE A 9 12.78 7.89 9.17
N ILE A 10 12.16 8.81 8.45
CA ILE A 10 12.82 10.05 7.97
C ILE A 10 12.80 11.16 9.05
N SER A 11 12.12 10.97 10.18
CA SER A 11 12.07 11.96 11.25
C SER A 11 11.89 11.36 12.64
N ASP A 12 12.71 11.85 13.58
CA ASP A 12 12.66 11.54 15.01
C ASP A 12 11.62 12.44 15.71
N LEU A 13 11.00 11.91 16.76
CA LEU A 13 9.93 12.56 17.54
C LEU A 13 10.47 13.80 18.28
N SER A 14 10.49 14.96 17.61
CA SER A 14 10.72 16.23 18.31
C SER A 14 9.47 16.65 19.06
N ALA A 15 9.27 16.09 20.25
CA ALA A 15 8.27 16.56 21.21
C ALA A 15 8.70 17.93 21.77
N THR A 16 8.50 18.99 20.99
CA THR A 16 8.42 20.35 21.55
C THR A 16 6.97 20.59 21.95
N GLN A 17 6.80 20.96 23.22
CA GLN A 17 5.56 21.10 23.97
C GLN A 17 4.31 21.39 23.11
N HIS A 18 3.40 20.41 23.11
CA HIS A 18 2.03 20.39 22.55
C HIS A 18 1.83 20.44 21.01
N THR A 19 1.53 19.23 20.48
CA THR A 19 0.51 18.91 19.45
C THR A 19 0.83 19.08 17.96
N GLN A 20 2.07 18.83 17.54
CA GLN A 20 2.32 18.51 16.13
C GLN A 20 3.41 17.46 15.99
N TYR A 21 3.15 16.39 15.25
CA TYR A 21 4.21 15.50 14.79
C TYR A 21 3.95 15.02 13.38
N THR A 22 5.05 14.79 12.68
CA THR A 22 5.11 14.24 11.35
C THR A 22 5.91 12.96 11.42
N PHE A 23 5.36 11.89 10.88
CA PHE A 23 6.05 10.62 10.70
C PHE A 23 5.96 10.24 9.23
N ALA A 24 7.08 9.84 8.64
CA ALA A 24 7.14 9.40 7.26
C ALA A 24 7.78 8.01 7.16
N LEU A 25 7.15 7.15 6.37
CA LEU A 25 7.71 5.90 5.88
C LEU A 25 8.08 6.10 4.42
N GLU A 26 9.24 5.62 4.01
CA GLU A 26 9.64 5.60 2.60
C GLU A 26 10.13 4.22 2.19
N THR A 27 9.67 3.73 1.03
CA THR A 27 10.15 2.49 0.42
C THR A 27 11.40 2.75 -0.43
N ILE A 28 12.15 1.69 -0.77
CA ILE A 28 13.33 1.78 -1.66
C ILE A 28 13.05 2.35 -3.05
N TYR A 29 11.81 2.24 -3.50
CA TYR A 29 11.37 2.75 -4.80
C TYR A 29 10.76 4.16 -4.67
N GLY A 30 10.89 4.79 -3.50
CA GLY A 30 10.60 6.21 -3.27
C GLY A 30 9.15 6.53 -2.92
N LEU A 31 8.31 5.51 -2.64
CA LEU A 31 6.95 5.74 -2.14
C LEU A 31 7.04 6.21 -0.69
N THR A 32 6.52 7.39 -0.42
CA THR A 32 6.48 8.00 0.90
C THR A 32 5.05 8.06 1.42
N ILE A 33 4.79 7.52 2.60
CA ILE A 33 3.55 7.76 3.36
C ILE A 33 3.88 8.69 4.52
N GLN A 34 3.24 9.85 4.55
CA GLN A 34 3.43 10.84 5.60
C GLN A 34 2.14 11.01 6.41
N ILE A 35 2.26 10.84 7.72
CA ILE A 35 1.20 11.04 8.70
C ILE A 35 1.50 12.33 9.46
N ASN A 36 0.64 13.33 9.29
CA ASN A 36 0.76 14.64 9.94
C ASN A 36 -0.34 14.78 10.96
N GLN A 37 0.00 14.73 12.25
CA GLN A 37 -0.94 15.08 13.30
C GLN A 37 -0.80 16.56 13.64
N HIS A 38 -1.88 17.31 13.45
CA HIS A 38 -2.09 18.64 14.00
C HIS A 38 -3.11 18.55 15.15
N THR A 39 -3.08 19.51 16.07
CA THR A 39 -3.89 19.62 17.30
C THR A 39 -5.24 18.88 17.37
N THR A 40 -6.05 18.85 16.31
CA THR A 40 -7.36 18.17 16.26
C THR A 40 -7.57 17.31 15.01
N GLU A 41 -6.60 17.28 14.10
CA GLU A 41 -6.75 16.66 12.79
C GLU A 41 -5.48 15.90 12.43
N THR A 42 -5.65 14.65 12.00
CA THR A 42 -4.56 13.90 11.41
C THR A 42 -4.83 13.66 9.94
N THR A 43 -3.85 13.99 9.12
CA THR A 43 -3.88 13.73 7.69
C THR A 43 -2.85 12.65 7.34
N VAL A 44 -3.23 11.78 6.40
CA VAL A 44 -2.34 10.79 5.79
C VAL A 44 -2.19 11.15 4.32
N THR A 45 -0.96 11.23 3.85
CA THR A 45 -0.63 11.56 2.46
C THR A 45 0.33 10.54 1.89
N ALA A 46 0.25 10.32 0.58
CA ALA A 46 1.12 9.40 -0.16
C ALA A 46 1.72 10.14 -1.36
N SER A 47 3.02 9.96 -1.61
CA SER A 47 3.72 10.57 -2.74
C SER A 47 4.91 9.73 -3.21
N LEU A 48 5.37 9.92 -4.45
CA LEU A 48 6.56 9.28 -4.99
C LEU A 48 7.66 10.32 -5.21
N LYS A 49 8.89 10.08 -4.72
CA LYS A 49 10.01 11.06 -4.79
C LYS A 49 10.32 11.60 -6.20
N ASN A 50 10.00 10.85 -7.26
CA ASN A 50 10.34 11.24 -8.64
C ASN A 50 9.36 12.24 -9.28
N ASP A 51 8.26 12.63 -8.62
CA ASP A 51 7.33 13.64 -9.16
C ASP A 51 7.86 15.08 -9.08
N SER A 52 9.09 15.29 -8.58
CA SER A 52 9.67 16.63 -8.35
C SER A 52 10.60 17.13 -9.47
N GLN A 53 10.91 16.33 -10.51
CA GLN A 53 11.81 16.75 -11.60
C GLN A 53 11.34 16.22 -12.96
N GLY A 54 10.58 17.02 -13.70
CA GLY A 54 10.30 16.74 -15.11
C GLY A 54 9.20 17.60 -15.74
N ASN A 55 9.62 18.65 -16.46
CA ASN A 55 8.91 19.35 -17.54
C ASN A 55 7.38 19.16 -17.67
N GLY A 56 6.63 20.21 -17.33
CA GLY A 56 5.67 20.83 -18.26
C GLY A 56 4.65 19.91 -18.94
N ASN A 57 4.04 19.00 -18.19
CA ASN A 57 2.66 18.52 -18.36
C ASN A 57 2.24 17.86 -17.04
N SER A 58 2.32 18.64 -15.96
CA SER A 58 1.79 18.27 -14.66
C SER A 58 0.27 18.33 -14.74
N GLN A 59 -0.37 17.20 -15.01
CA GLN A 59 -1.74 17.00 -14.55
C GLN A 59 -1.65 16.74 -13.05
N ASP A 60 -1.56 17.87 -12.36
CA ASP A 60 -1.57 18.10 -10.93
C ASP A 60 -2.57 17.15 -10.26
N SER A 61 -2.06 16.14 -9.54
CA SER A 61 -2.87 15.32 -8.63
C SER A 61 -2.88 15.94 -7.23
N GLY A 62 -3.06 17.26 -7.15
CA GLY A 62 -3.72 17.88 -6.02
C GLY A 62 -5.17 17.45 -6.05
N ALA A 63 -5.53 16.43 -5.25
CA ALA A 63 -6.90 15.98 -5.11
C ALA A 63 -7.76 17.10 -4.50
N LEU A 64 -8.28 18.00 -5.35
CA LEU A 64 -9.41 18.86 -5.02
C LEU A 64 -10.62 17.94 -4.88
N LEU A 65 -10.97 17.67 -3.62
CA LEU A 65 -12.19 16.99 -3.19
C LEU A 65 -13.41 17.74 -3.72
N ASN A 66 -13.84 17.45 -4.94
CA ASN A 66 -15.17 17.82 -5.45
C ASN A 66 -15.48 17.04 -6.74
N GLN A 67 -15.75 15.74 -6.59
CA GLN A 67 -16.65 15.05 -7.51
C GLN A 67 -17.56 14.11 -6.72
N THR A 68 -18.81 14.52 -6.57
CA THR A 68 -19.95 13.64 -6.29
C THR A 68 -20.15 12.73 -7.50
N THR A 69 -19.66 11.50 -7.42
CA THR A 69 -20.09 10.43 -8.33
C THR A 69 -21.02 9.49 -7.57
N GLU A 70 -22.24 9.35 -8.08
CA GLU A 70 -23.33 8.50 -7.56
C GLU A 70 -23.03 6.99 -7.61
N SER A 71 -21.82 6.59 -8.02
CA SER A 71 -21.38 5.20 -8.05
C SER A 71 -20.70 4.82 -6.74
N PRO A 72 -21.03 3.66 -6.14
CA PRO A 72 -20.25 3.13 -5.03
C PRO A 72 -18.80 2.94 -5.50
N GLY A 73 -17.84 3.66 -4.90
CA GLY A 73 -16.41 3.54 -5.23
C GLY A 73 -15.89 2.12 -5.07
N TYR A 74 -14.70 1.81 -5.58
CA TYR A 74 -14.16 0.45 -5.58
C TYR A 74 -13.74 -0.04 -4.19
N LYS A 75 -13.92 -1.34 -3.95
CA LYS A 75 -13.32 -2.05 -2.82
C LYS A 75 -12.33 -3.08 -3.35
N TYR A 76 -11.09 -2.99 -2.90
CA TYR A 76 -10.02 -3.88 -3.31
C TYR A 76 -9.59 -4.83 -2.20
N LYS A 77 -9.02 -5.96 -2.59
CA LYS A 77 -8.26 -6.88 -1.74
C LYS A 77 -6.85 -7.01 -2.30
N LEU A 78 -5.86 -6.73 -1.48
CA LEU A 78 -4.44 -6.89 -1.77
C LEU A 78 -3.92 -8.07 -0.94
N SER A 79 -3.59 -9.17 -1.61
CA SER A 79 -3.20 -10.43 -0.96
C SER A 79 -2.24 -11.18 -1.88
N PRO A 80 -1.17 -11.80 -1.37
CA PRO A 80 -0.35 -12.66 -2.21
C PRO A 80 -1.14 -13.88 -2.66
N ASP A 81 -1.30 -14.04 -3.97
CA ASP A 81 -1.82 -15.27 -4.58
C ASP A 81 -0.94 -15.62 -5.78
N TRP A 82 0.02 -16.49 -5.52
CA TRP A 82 1.00 -16.91 -6.52
C TRP A 82 0.30 -17.60 -7.69
N GLY A 83 0.57 -17.15 -8.90
CA GLY A 83 0.04 -17.74 -10.13
C GLY A 83 -1.30 -17.17 -10.61
N THR A 84 -2.01 -16.36 -9.81
CA THR A 84 -3.29 -15.75 -10.22
C THR A 84 -3.26 -14.23 -10.23
N GLY A 85 -2.53 -13.59 -9.31
CA GLY A 85 -2.42 -12.13 -9.20
C GLY A 85 -2.78 -11.63 -7.81
N PHE A 86 -2.27 -10.46 -7.43
CA PHE A 86 -2.24 -10.05 -6.01
C PHE A 86 -3.32 -9.02 -5.66
N LEU A 87 -4.06 -8.53 -6.67
CA LEU A 87 -5.06 -7.49 -6.51
C LEU A 87 -6.41 -7.93 -7.08
N TRP A 88 -7.44 -7.80 -6.25
CA TRP A 88 -8.77 -8.33 -6.52
C TRP A 88 -9.84 -7.29 -6.18
N TYR A 89 -10.99 -7.38 -6.83
CA TYR A 89 -12.19 -6.67 -6.37
C TYR A 89 -12.84 -7.42 -5.19
N ASP A 90 -13.52 -6.68 -4.31
CA ASP A 90 -14.41 -7.29 -3.33
C ASP A 90 -15.73 -7.70 -4.00
N THR A 91 -15.88 -8.98 -4.30
CA THR A 91 -17.06 -9.52 -5.02
C THR A 91 -18.39 -9.33 -4.31
N ALA A 92 -18.38 -9.12 -2.99
CA ALA A 92 -19.59 -8.84 -2.22
C ALA A 92 -20.03 -7.36 -2.31
N TRP A 93 -19.24 -6.51 -2.97
CA TRP A 93 -19.50 -5.09 -3.10
C TRP A 93 -20.27 -4.78 -4.38
N ASN A 94 -21.36 -4.04 -4.24
CA ASN A 94 -22.22 -3.67 -5.37
C ASN A 94 -21.53 -2.78 -6.42
N GLY A 95 -20.39 -2.15 -6.09
CA GLY A 95 -19.59 -1.36 -7.03
C GLY A 95 -18.51 -2.16 -7.76
N THR A 96 -18.49 -3.48 -7.60
CA THR A 96 -17.55 -4.35 -8.31
C THR A 96 -17.97 -4.53 -9.77
N PRO A 97 -17.06 -4.37 -10.75
CA PRO A 97 -17.35 -4.64 -12.15
C PRO A 97 -17.90 -6.06 -12.36
N GLU A 98 -18.91 -6.20 -13.23
CA GLU A 98 -19.53 -7.50 -13.50
C GLU A 98 -18.53 -8.48 -14.13
N GLY A 99 -18.48 -9.71 -13.59
CA GLY A 99 -17.71 -10.81 -14.19
C GLY A 99 -16.21 -10.79 -13.92
N GLU A 100 -15.69 -9.80 -13.21
CA GLU A 100 -14.26 -9.66 -12.92
C GLU A 100 -13.96 -9.80 -11.44
N TYR A 101 -13.10 -10.77 -11.11
CA TYR A 101 -12.64 -11.05 -9.75
C TYR A 101 -11.25 -10.44 -9.53
N LEU A 102 -10.37 -10.70 -10.48
CA LEU A 102 -9.03 -10.16 -10.55
C LEU A 102 -9.08 -8.80 -11.22
N VAL A 103 -8.33 -7.84 -10.68
CA VAL A 103 -8.19 -6.53 -11.35
C VAL A 103 -7.23 -6.69 -12.52
N GLY A 104 -7.61 -6.27 -13.72
CA GLY A 104 -6.75 -6.35 -14.88
C GLY A 104 -5.53 -5.44 -14.73
N ASP A 105 -4.36 -5.90 -15.17
CA ASP A 105 -3.11 -5.13 -15.16
C ASP A 105 -3.25 -3.78 -15.90
N GLY A 106 -4.09 -3.75 -16.94
CA GLY A 106 -4.42 -2.54 -17.69
C GLY A 106 -5.29 -1.54 -16.91
N ASP A 107 -6.16 -2.03 -16.02
CA ASP A 107 -7.15 -1.19 -15.34
C ASP A 107 -6.49 -0.33 -14.26
N MET A 108 -5.51 -0.89 -13.54
CA MET A 108 -4.77 -0.15 -12.52
C MET A 108 -3.85 0.88 -13.16
N LEU A 109 -3.19 0.49 -14.25
CA LEU A 109 -2.38 1.41 -15.04
C LEU A 109 -3.22 2.57 -15.59
N GLN A 110 -4.41 2.29 -16.12
CA GLN A 110 -5.30 3.31 -16.65
C GLN A 110 -5.84 4.25 -15.56
N ARG A 111 -6.21 3.71 -14.39
CA ARG A 111 -6.83 4.50 -13.31
C ARG A 111 -5.83 5.29 -12.47
N TYR A 112 -4.70 4.68 -12.11
CA TYR A 112 -3.76 5.24 -11.13
C TYR A 112 -2.36 5.48 -11.67
N GLY A 113 -2.15 5.22 -12.97
CA GLY A 113 -0.93 5.56 -13.69
C GLY A 113 0.26 4.63 -13.39
N ASN A 114 1.38 4.95 -14.05
CA ASN A 114 2.60 4.14 -14.00
C ASN A 114 3.22 4.06 -12.60
N ALA A 115 3.12 5.12 -11.81
CA ALA A 115 3.77 5.21 -10.51
C ALA A 115 3.25 4.11 -9.55
N TRP A 116 1.93 4.03 -9.40
CA TRP A 116 1.30 3.02 -8.57
C TRP A 116 1.53 1.61 -9.15
N ASN A 117 1.35 1.45 -10.46
CA ASN A 117 1.49 0.16 -11.13
C ASN A 117 2.91 -0.42 -11.00
N ASN A 118 3.94 0.41 -11.15
CA ASN A 118 5.33 -0.02 -11.00
C ASN A 118 5.67 -0.41 -9.56
N ALA A 119 5.15 0.33 -8.58
CA ALA A 119 5.34 0.01 -7.17
C ALA A 119 4.66 -1.32 -6.81
N TYR A 120 3.43 -1.54 -7.27
CA TYR A 120 2.70 -2.80 -7.13
C TYR A 120 3.46 -3.97 -7.76
N ASN A 121 3.89 -3.83 -9.03
CA ASN A 121 4.62 -4.87 -9.73
C ASN A 121 5.93 -5.22 -9.01
N THR A 122 6.68 -4.20 -8.54
CA THR A 122 7.92 -4.43 -7.77
C THR A 122 7.66 -5.25 -6.50
N TRP A 123 6.60 -4.92 -5.77
CA TRP A 123 6.22 -5.63 -4.54
C TRP A 123 5.73 -7.06 -4.81
N ALA A 124 4.92 -7.27 -5.86
CA ALA A 124 4.42 -8.58 -6.26
C ALA A 124 5.54 -9.48 -6.81
N ASP A 125 6.45 -8.93 -7.61
CA ASP A 125 7.62 -9.62 -8.14
C ASP A 125 8.55 -10.08 -7.02
N GLN A 126 8.73 -9.27 -5.97
CA GLN A 126 9.55 -9.68 -4.83
C GLN A 126 9.00 -10.95 -4.18
N TYR A 127 7.69 -11.03 -3.93
CA TYR A 127 7.07 -12.25 -3.40
C TYR A 127 7.22 -13.41 -4.38
N THR A 128 6.89 -13.20 -5.65
CA THR A 128 6.92 -14.27 -6.67
C THR A 128 8.31 -14.88 -6.78
N ASN A 129 9.34 -14.03 -6.78
CA ASN A 129 10.74 -14.46 -6.83
C ASN A 129 11.16 -15.23 -5.57
N THR A 130 10.77 -14.78 -4.38
CA THR A 130 11.12 -15.47 -3.14
C THR A 130 10.35 -16.79 -2.99
N PHE A 131 9.07 -16.83 -3.37
CA PHE A 131 8.24 -18.03 -3.41
C PHE A 131 8.88 -19.13 -4.28
N SER A 132 9.26 -18.80 -5.51
CA SER A 132 9.95 -19.73 -6.41
C SER A 132 11.35 -20.10 -5.92
N LYS A 133 12.11 -19.16 -5.37
CA LYS A 133 13.45 -19.43 -4.81
C LYS A 133 13.40 -20.39 -3.62
N GLN A 134 12.35 -20.32 -2.81
CA GLN A 134 12.10 -21.25 -1.70
C GLN A 134 11.45 -22.55 -2.14
N GLU A 135 11.23 -22.73 -3.45
CA GLU A 135 10.56 -23.90 -4.05
C GLU A 135 9.17 -24.13 -3.44
N CYS A 136 8.49 -23.07 -3.00
CA CYS A 136 7.14 -23.14 -2.43
C CYS A 136 6.15 -23.65 -3.49
N ASP A 137 6.37 -23.30 -4.76
CA ASP A 137 5.67 -23.80 -5.95
C ASP A 137 5.84 -25.31 -6.16
N ARG A 138 6.85 -25.91 -5.54
CA ARG A 138 7.13 -27.36 -5.55
C ARG A 138 6.69 -28.05 -4.27
N GLY A 139 5.97 -27.36 -3.38
CA GLY A 139 5.48 -27.92 -2.13
C GLY A 139 6.56 -28.05 -1.04
N SER A 140 7.58 -27.20 -1.04
CA SER A 140 8.63 -27.22 -0.02
C SER A 140 8.12 -27.02 1.42
N GLY A 141 6.91 -26.47 1.58
CA GLY A 141 6.31 -26.12 2.87
C GLY A 141 7.01 -24.96 3.59
N LYS A 142 7.97 -24.30 2.93
CA LYS A 142 8.70 -23.16 3.49
C LYS A 142 7.88 -21.89 3.33
N HIS A 143 8.14 -20.93 4.21
CA HIS A 143 7.66 -19.57 4.04
C HIS A 143 8.48 -18.86 2.93
N PRO A 144 7.86 -18.07 2.03
CA PRO A 144 8.57 -17.37 0.95
C PRO A 144 9.69 -16.46 1.46
N PHE A 145 9.48 -15.82 2.60
CA PHE A 145 10.47 -14.98 3.28
C PHE A 145 10.97 -15.67 4.56
N PRO A 146 12.07 -16.44 4.51
CA PRO A 146 12.63 -17.09 5.70
C PRO A 146 13.30 -16.07 6.63
N ASP A 147 13.78 -14.95 6.09
CA ASP A 147 14.35 -13.86 6.87
C ASP A 147 13.23 -12.95 7.39
N THR A 148 13.15 -12.79 8.71
CA THR A 148 12.11 -11.98 9.37
C THR A 148 12.20 -10.50 9.00
N ARG A 149 13.40 -9.97 8.75
CA ARG A 149 13.58 -8.57 8.35
C ARG A 149 13.06 -8.35 6.93
N GLU A 150 13.40 -9.24 6.00
CA GLU A 150 12.87 -9.19 4.63
C GLU A 150 11.34 -9.33 4.62
N ARG A 151 10.77 -10.25 5.43
CA ARG A 151 9.32 -10.39 5.60
C ARG A 151 8.69 -9.10 6.11
N ARG A 152 9.25 -8.49 7.16
CA ARG A 152 8.77 -7.21 7.72
C ARG A 152 8.74 -6.11 6.68
N THR A 153 9.82 -5.96 5.92
CA THR A 153 9.89 -4.98 4.85
C THR A 153 8.80 -5.21 3.81
N TRP A 154 8.67 -6.43 3.31
CA TRP A 154 7.66 -6.73 2.28
C TRP A 154 6.22 -6.50 2.77
N VAL A 155 5.95 -6.79 4.06
CA VAL A 155 4.65 -6.52 4.71
C VAL A 155 4.39 -5.02 4.84
N LEU A 156 5.40 -4.22 5.21
CA LEU A 156 5.28 -2.77 5.31
C LEU A 156 5.06 -2.13 3.94
N ASP A 157 5.79 -2.56 2.91
CA ASP A 157 5.64 -2.08 1.54
C ASP A 157 4.23 -2.35 1.01
N GLY A 158 3.69 -3.55 1.27
CA GLY A 158 2.31 -3.89 0.88
C GLY A 158 1.26 -3.05 1.61
N MET A 159 1.47 -2.76 2.90
CA MET A 159 0.62 -1.83 3.64
C MET A 159 0.67 -0.41 3.04
N MET A 160 1.86 0.09 2.68
CA MET A 160 2.01 1.41 2.06
C MET A 160 1.29 1.48 0.70
N LEU A 161 1.37 0.41 -0.11
CA LEU A 161 0.60 0.29 -1.37
C LEU A 161 -0.91 0.32 -1.12
N ALA A 162 -1.39 -0.42 -0.12
CA ALA A 162 -2.81 -0.45 0.24
C ALA A 162 -3.32 0.92 0.72
N VAL A 163 -2.52 1.63 1.52
CA VAL A 163 -2.82 3.00 1.97
C VAL A 163 -2.85 3.96 0.78
N TRP A 164 -1.85 3.89 -0.11
CA TRP A 164 -1.80 4.73 -1.30
C TRP A 164 -3.00 4.50 -2.24
N LEU A 165 -3.42 3.25 -2.40
CA LEU A 165 -4.63 2.91 -3.16
C LEU A 165 -5.90 3.40 -2.45
N CYS A 166 -5.98 3.27 -1.12
CA CYS A 166 -7.13 3.74 -0.34
C CYS A 166 -7.32 5.27 -0.40
N LEU A 167 -6.26 6.03 -0.65
CA LEU A 167 -6.31 7.49 -0.78
C LEU A 167 -6.88 7.96 -2.13
N GLN A 168 -7.02 7.07 -3.11
CA GLN A 168 -7.57 7.41 -4.42
C GLN A 168 -9.05 7.80 -4.33
N PRO A 169 -9.52 8.78 -5.14
CA PRO A 169 -10.83 9.40 -4.96
C PRO A 169 -11.99 8.41 -5.13
N ASP A 170 -11.87 7.47 -6.06
CA ASP A 170 -12.85 6.44 -6.42
C ASP A 170 -12.71 5.16 -5.58
N VAL A 171 -11.88 5.14 -4.55
CA VAL A 171 -11.66 3.96 -3.69
C VAL A 171 -12.34 4.15 -2.33
N GLU A 172 -13.17 3.17 -1.98
CA GLU A 172 -13.91 3.12 -0.73
C GLU A 172 -13.09 2.45 0.38
N SER A 173 -12.49 1.30 0.07
CA SER A 173 -11.64 0.58 1.02
C SER A 173 -10.67 -0.38 0.35
N VAL A 174 -9.57 -0.68 1.05
CA VAL A 174 -8.61 -1.71 0.65
C VAL A 174 -8.41 -2.67 1.82
N GLU A 175 -8.74 -3.94 1.62
CA GLU A 175 -8.34 -5.02 2.52
C GLU A 175 -6.91 -5.44 2.14
N TYR A 176 -6.02 -5.49 3.12
CA TYR A 176 -4.66 -6.01 2.96
C TYR A 176 -4.47 -7.25 3.82
N SER A 177 -4.03 -8.33 3.19
CA SER A 177 -3.86 -9.64 3.80
C SER A 177 -2.49 -10.18 3.38
N PRO A 178 -1.39 -9.83 4.07
CA PRO A 178 -0.06 -10.37 3.74
C PRO A 178 0.06 -11.88 4.00
N ASP A 179 -0.77 -12.40 4.90
CA ASP A 179 -0.84 -13.79 5.33
C ASP A 179 -2.25 -14.08 5.88
N ALA A 180 -2.40 -14.90 6.92
CA ALA A 180 -3.68 -15.23 7.56
C ALA A 180 -4.42 -14.02 8.17
N GLU A 181 -3.69 -13.05 8.73
CA GLU A 181 -4.26 -11.85 9.33
C GLU A 181 -4.51 -10.77 8.28
N LYS A 182 -5.61 -10.04 8.45
CA LYS A 182 -6.04 -9.00 7.52
C LYS A 182 -6.35 -7.68 8.20
N VAL A 183 -6.16 -6.60 7.46
CA VAL A 183 -6.48 -5.23 7.89
C VAL A 183 -7.27 -4.53 6.79
N VAL A 184 -8.24 -3.69 7.15
CA VAL A 184 -9.03 -2.93 6.18
C VAL A 184 -8.76 -1.44 6.35
N PHE A 185 -8.19 -0.85 5.32
CA PHE A 185 -7.99 0.60 5.21
C PHE A 185 -9.23 1.25 4.61
N ARG A 186 -9.68 2.33 5.25
CA ARG A 186 -10.75 3.22 4.80
C ARG A 186 -10.28 4.64 4.98
N LYS A 187 -10.74 5.56 4.13
CA LYS A 187 -10.43 7.01 4.27
C LYS A 187 -10.77 7.51 5.66
N GLN A 188 -11.95 7.15 6.17
CA GLN A 188 -12.33 7.43 7.55
C GLN A 188 -11.52 6.54 8.51
N GLY A 189 -10.76 7.17 9.41
CA GLY A 189 -9.95 6.48 10.41
C GLY A 189 -8.65 5.87 9.87
N LEU A 190 -8.24 6.23 8.65
CA LEU A 190 -7.04 5.68 7.99
C LEU A 190 -5.81 5.76 8.87
N GLU A 191 -5.58 6.93 9.49
CA GLU A 191 -4.47 7.14 10.42
C GLU A 191 -4.47 6.11 11.54
N THR A 192 -5.59 5.97 12.26
CA THR A 192 -5.71 5.05 13.39
C THR A 192 -5.39 3.64 12.94
N THR A 193 -5.91 3.21 11.79
CA THR A 193 -5.62 1.89 11.22
C THR A 193 -4.14 1.72 10.90
N VAL A 194 -3.48 2.71 10.28
CA VAL A 194 -2.04 2.66 9.99
C VAL A 194 -1.21 2.59 11.27
N ARG A 195 -1.55 3.37 12.31
CA ARG A 195 -0.86 3.31 13.60
C ARG A 195 -1.00 1.96 14.28
N LEU A 196 -2.22 1.42 14.30
CA LEU A 196 -2.49 0.11 14.86
C LEU A 196 -1.70 -0.97 14.10
N PHE A 197 -1.72 -0.92 12.76
CA PHE A 197 -0.93 -1.84 11.95
C PHE A 197 0.57 -1.78 12.29
N LEU A 198 1.15 -0.58 12.40
CA LEU A 198 2.57 -0.42 12.74
C LEU A 198 2.89 -0.90 14.17
N THR A 199 1.98 -0.67 15.12
CA THR A 199 2.15 -1.12 16.52
C THR A 199 2.02 -2.64 16.64
N GLU A 200 1.19 -3.23 15.79
CA GLU A 200 0.83 -4.65 15.81
C GLU A 200 1.47 -5.42 14.65
N LEU A 201 2.55 -4.89 14.04
CA LEU A 201 3.18 -5.47 12.85
C LEU A 201 3.50 -6.95 13.01
N GLU A 202 3.94 -7.37 14.20
CA GLU A 202 4.27 -8.77 14.49
C GLU A 202 3.10 -9.74 14.28
N LYS A 203 1.85 -9.29 14.42
CA LYS A 203 0.66 -10.12 14.16
C LYS A 203 0.55 -10.54 12.70
N TYR A 204 1.14 -9.77 11.78
CA TYR A 204 1.12 -10.02 10.34
C TYR A 204 2.35 -10.81 9.85
N LEU A 205 3.19 -11.29 10.78
CA LEU A 205 4.42 -12.03 10.50
C LEU A 205 4.40 -13.47 11.04
N THR A 206 3.25 -13.95 11.49
CA THR A 206 3.10 -15.33 12.00
C THR A 206 2.70 -16.24 10.86
#